data_AF-A0A536VSC2-F1
#
_entry.id   AF-A0A536VSC2-F1
#
_cell.length_a   1.000
_cell.length_b   1.000
_cell.length_c   1.000
_cell.angle_alpha   90.00
_cell.angle_beta   90.00
_cell.angle_gamma   90.00
#
_symmetry.space_group_name_H-M   'P 1'
#
loop_
_entity.id
_entity.type
_entity.pdbx_description
1 polymer ?
#
loop_
_entity_poly.entity_id
_entity_poly.type
_entity_poly.pdbx_seq_one_letter_code
_entity_poly.pdbx_strand_id
1 'polypeptide(L)'
;MATTQPSPATSPIGRDTPRIDGPRKVTGLAKYTSDFMFPGMLYAVPVEATIANGKLLTLDTAAAENMPGVRAVLHRGNIGKIFRSTPAPG
;
A
#
# COMPACT_ATOMS: atom_id res chain seq x y z
N MET A 1 -2.39 -15.30 -42.43
CA MET A 1 -2.82 -13.89 -42.40
C MET A 1 -1.59 -13.05 -42.08
N ALA A 2 -1.24 -12.11 -42.94
CA ALA A 2 0.05 -11.41 -42.89
C ALA A 2 0.10 -10.44 -41.70
N THR A 3 1.11 -10.58 -40.85
CA THR A 3 1.42 -9.62 -39.78
C THR A 3 2.14 -8.42 -40.39
N THR A 4 1.43 -7.32 -40.62
CA THR A 4 2.05 -6.05 -41.02
C THR A 4 2.85 -5.50 -39.84
N GLN A 5 4.18 -5.56 -39.92
CA GLN A 5 5.08 -4.89 -38.99
C GLN A 5 5.09 -3.39 -39.29
N PRO A 6 4.77 -2.49 -38.32
CA PRO A 6 4.82 -1.05 -38.55
C PRO A 6 6.28 -0.56 -38.68
N SER A 7 6.52 0.26 -39.71
CA SER A 7 7.79 0.96 -39.99
C SER A 7 8.21 1.84 -38.79
N PRO A 8 9.52 2.01 -38.50
CA PRO A 8 9.96 2.71 -37.28
C PRO A 8 9.72 4.22 -37.41
N ALA A 9 8.53 4.66 -37.02
CA ALA A 9 8.30 6.04 -36.66
C ALA A 9 9.03 6.32 -35.34
N THR A 10 9.91 7.31 -35.33
CA THR A 10 10.77 7.70 -34.21
C THR A 10 9.99 8.00 -32.91
N SER A 11 8.70 8.33 -33.03
CA SER A 11 7.84 8.66 -31.88
C SER A 11 7.19 7.40 -31.27
N PRO A 12 7.24 7.22 -29.93
CA PRO A 12 6.48 6.19 -29.22
C PRO A 12 4.98 6.45 -29.15
N ILE A 13 4.53 7.66 -29.51
CA ILE A 13 3.12 8.05 -29.44
C ILE A 13 2.34 7.42 -30.60
N GLY A 14 1.18 6.84 -30.29
CA GLY A 14 0.26 6.25 -31.28
C GLY A 14 0.60 4.82 -31.72
N ARG A 15 1.64 4.19 -31.14
CA ARG A 15 1.98 2.79 -31.42
C ARG A 15 1.24 1.85 -30.49
N ASP A 16 0.71 0.76 -31.04
CA ASP A 16 0.22 -0.39 -30.27
C ASP A 16 1.42 -1.18 -29.71
N THR A 17 2.02 -0.64 -28.64
CA THR A 17 3.19 -1.24 -27.99
C THR A 17 2.73 -2.04 -26.78
N PRO A 18 2.92 -3.37 -26.76
CA PRO A 18 2.58 -4.18 -25.59
C PRO A 18 3.35 -3.73 -24.35
N ARG A 19 2.68 -3.73 -23.20
CA ARG A 19 3.32 -3.47 -21.91
C ARG A 19 4.22 -4.63 -21.51
N ILE A 20 5.46 -4.33 -21.14
CA ILE A 20 6.44 -5.31 -20.64
C ILE A 20 5.89 -6.09 -19.43
N ASP A 21 5.20 -5.42 -18.52
CA ASP A 21 4.59 -6.01 -17.32
C ASP A 21 3.20 -6.61 -17.57
N GLY A 22 2.61 -6.37 -18.74
CA GLY A 22 1.23 -6.74 -19.10
C GLY A 22 0.96 -8.22 -18.91
N PRO A 23 1.71 -9.13 -19.57
CA PRO A 23 1.47 -10.57 -19.47
C PRO A 23 1.45 -11.09 -18.02
N ARG A 24 2.38 -10.63 -17.16
CA ARG A 24 2.42 -11.06 -15.76
C ARG A 24 1.23 -10.57 -14.95
N LYS A 25 0.75 -9.35 -15.22
CA LYS A 25 -0.41 -8.77 -14.52
C LYS A 25 -1.70 -9.47 -14.89
N VAL A 26 -1.92 -9.76 -16.17
CA VAL A 26 -3.18 -10.36 -16.66
C VAL A 26 -3.27 -11.87 -16.41
N THR A 27 -2.15 -12.52 -16.06
CA THR A 27 -2.08 -13.95 -15.74
C THR A 27 -2.02 -14.25 -14.24
N GLY A 28 -1.96 -13.22 -13.38
CA GLY A 28 -1.76 -13.41 -11.94
C GLY A 28 -0.35 -13.83 -11.53
N LEU A 29 0.64 -13.77 -12.44
CA LEU A 29 2.05 -14.08 -12.15
C LEU A 29 2.85 -12.88 -11.59
N ALA A 30 2.25 -11.68 -11.59
CA ALA A 30 2.81 -10.54 -10.91
C ALA A 30 2.64 -10.71 -9.40
N LYS A 31 3.72 -10.51 -8.63
CA LYS A 31 3.70 -10.51 -7.16
C LYS A 31 3.54 -9.09 -6.65
N TYR A 32 2.56 -8.88 -5.79
CA TYR A 32 2.29 -7.64 -5.08
C TYR A 32 2.64 -7.77 -3.61
N THR A 33 2.65 -6.66 -2.88
CA THR A 33 3.03 -6.62 -1.46
C THR A 33 2.23 -7.60 -0.59
N SER A 34 0.94 -7.79 -0.90
CA SER A 34 0.06 -8.74 -0.21
C SER A 34 0.41 -10.21 -0.44
N ASP A 35 1.19 -10.53 -1.48
CA ASP A 35 1.54 -11.92 -1.81
C ASP A 35 2.76 -12.42 -1.04
N PHE A 36 3.44 -11.54 -0.32
CA PHE A 36 4.60 -11.89 0.49
C PHE A 36 4.18 -12.27 1.91
N MET A 37 4.73 -13.37 2.39
CA MET A 37 4.52 -13.87 3.76
C MET A 37 5.88 -14.03 4.42
N PHE A 38 6.08 -13.34 5.55
CA PHE A 38 7.33 -13.40 6.31
C PHE A 38 7.15 -14.21 7.60
N PRO A 39 8.17 -14.95 8.07
CA PRO A 39 8.13 -15.58 9.38
C PRO A 39 7.85 -14.56 10.48
N GLY A 40 6.83 -14.80 11.31
CA GLY A 40 6.45 -13.89 12.40
C GLY A 40 5.76 -12.59 11.96
N MET A 41 5.27 -12.50 10.72
CA MET A 41 4.56 -11.32 10.22
C MET A 41 3.33 -10.98 11.09
N LEU A 42 3.28 -9.73 11.56
CA LEU A 42 2.12 -9.17 12.25
C LEU A 42 1.22 -8.44 11.26
N TYR A 43 -0.07 -8.40 11.56
CA TYR A 43 -1.07 -7.66 10.80
C TYR A 43 -1.48 -6.40 11.58
N ALA A 44 -1.49 -5.26 10.91
CA ALA A 44 -1.95 -4.00 11.48
C ALA A 44 -3.33 -3.65 10.91
N VAL A 45 -4.21 -3.11 11.76
CA VAL A 45 -5.53 -2.61 11.36
C VAL A 45 -5.66 -1.17 11.87
N PRO A 46 -5.88 -0.18 11.00
CA PRO A 46 -6.14 1.18 11.44
C PRO A 46 -7.53 1.28 12.07
N VAL A 47 -7.61 2.01 13.20
CA VAL A 47 -8.88 2.42 13.80
C VAL A 47 -9.08 3.90 13.47
N GLU A 48 -10.06 4.17 12.60
CA GLU A 48 -10.25 5.49 12.01
C GLU A 48 -11.32 6.31 12.73
N ALA A 49 -11.28 7.63 12.54
CA ALA A 49 -12.30 8.53 13.07
C ALA A 49 -13.65 8.28 12.38
N THR A 50 -14.74 8.27 13.14
CA THR A 50 -16.11 8.13 12.63
C THR A 50 -16.77 9.47 12.29
N ILE A 51 -16.03 10.57 12.47
CA ILE A 51 -16.47 11.95 12.24
C ILE A 51 -15.43 12.70 11.42
N ALA A 52 -15.89 13.68 10.64
CA ALA A 52 -15.02 14.46 9.76
C ALA A 52 -14.07 15.41 10.53
N ASN A 53 -14.50 15.93 11.69
CA ASN A 53 -13.70 16.81 12.53
C ASN A 53 -14.08 16.65 14.00
N GLY A 54 -13.08 16.53 14.86
CA GLY A 54 -13.25 16.54 16.30
C GLY A 54 -11.93 16.56 17.05
N LYS A 55 -12.02 16.66 18.37
CA LYS A 55 -10.86 16.60 19.27
C LYS A 55 -10.88 15.28 20.04
N LEU A 56 -9.77 14.55 20.01
CA LEU A 56 -9.58 13.37 20.84
C LEU A 56 -9.40 13.81 22.31
N LEU A 57 -10.41 13.57 23.15
CA LEU A 57 -10.37 13.89 24.59
C LEU A 57 -9.83 12.72 25.41
N THR A 58 -10.28 11.51 25.06
CA THR A 58 -9.93 10.26 25.74
C THR A 58 -9.70 9.17 24.70
N LEU A 59 -8.84 8.21 25.03
CA LEU A 59 -8.59 7.01 24.26
C LEU A 59 -8.43 5.85 25.25
N ASP A 60 -9.34 4.88 25.20
CA ASP A 60 -9.25 3.65 25.98
C ASP A 60 -8.87 2.49 25.04
N THR A 61 -7.72 1.87 25.32
CA THR A 61 -7.17 0.75 24.56
C THR A 61 -7.22 -0.56 25.33
N ALA A 62 -7.67 -0.56 26.59
CA ALA A 62 -7.51 -1.68 27.51
C ALA A 62 -8.20 -2.95 27.01
N ALA A 63 -9.41 -2.83 26.45
CA ALA A 63 -10.11 -3.97 25.89
C ALA A 63 -9.32 -4.61 24.74
N ALA A 64 -8.80 -3.80 23.81
CA ALA A 64 -8.05 -4.28 22.65
C ALA A 64 -6.68 -4.87 23.04
N GLU A 65 -5.97 -4.25 23.98
CA GLU A 65 -4.66 -4.74 24.46
C GLU A 65 -4.76 -6.11 25.14
N ASN A 66 -5.90 -6.43 25.75
CA ASN A 66 -6.14 -7.72 26.39
C ASN A 66 -6.71 -8.79 25.44
N MET A 67 -6.95 -8.48 24.16
CA MET A 67 -7.47 -9.46 23.22
C MET A 67 -6.40 -10.50 22.84
N PRO A 68 -6.76 -11.80 22.74
CA PRO A 68 -5.85 -12.82 22.23
C PRO A 68 -5.29 -12.46 20.86
N GLY A 69 -3.97 -12.55 20.70
CA GLY A 69 -3.27 -12.28 19.43
C GLY A 69 -2.93 -10.81 19.18
N VAL A 70 -3.42 -9.87 20.00
CA VAL A 70 -2.99 -8.47 19.92
C VAL A 70 -1.57 -8.34 20.45
N ARG A 71 -0.66 -7.87 19.60
CA ARG A 71 0.74 -7.67 19.96
C ARG A 71 1.04 -6.28 20.52
N ALA A 72 0.33 -5.26 20.02
CA ALA A 72 0.45 -3.87 20.42
C ALA A 72 -0.75 -3.06 19.91
N VAL A 73 -1.15 -2.04 20.68
CA VAL A 73 -2.02 -0.95 20.21
C VAL A 73 -1.17 0.31 20.13
N LEU A 74 -0.96 0.82 18.91
CA LEU A 74 -0.10 1.98 18.68
C LEU A 74 -0.94 3.24 18.51
N HIS A 75 -0.64 4.27 19.29
CA HIS A 75 -1.27 5.59 19.24
C HIS A 75 -0.21 6.67 19.44
N ARG A 76 -0.60 7.95 19.30
CA ARG A 76 0.32 9.09 19.38
C ARG A 76 1.22 9.11 20.63
N GLY A 77 0.76 8.52 21.73
CA GLY A 77 1.50 8.49 23.00
C GLY A 77 2.63 7.46 23.05
N ASN A 78 2.58 6.41 22.23
CA ASN A 78 3.52 5.28 22.33
C ASN A 78 4.18 4.85 20.99
N ILE A 79 3.72 5.37 19.83
CA ILE A 79 4.22 4.97 18.50
C ILE A 79 5.67 5.42 18.21
N GLY A 80 6.29 6.18 19.12
CA GLY A 80 7.65 6.68 18.97
C GLY A 80 7.75 7.81 17.94
N LYS A 81 8.99 8.09 17.49
CA LYS A 81 9.26 9.15 16.53
C LYS A 81 8.83 8.70 15.13
N ILE A 82 7.78 9.34 14.61
CA ILE A 82 7.37 9.16 13.21
C ILE A 82 8.33 9.94 12.32
N PHE A 83 9.23 9.23 11.65
CA PHE A 83 10.06 9.82 10.61
C PHE A 83 9.19 10.08 9.38
N ARG A 84 8.85 11.34 9.15
CA ARG A 84 8.32 11.77 7.85
C ARG A 84 9.49 11.75 6.88
N SER A 85 9.33 11.09 5.72
CA SER A 85 10.23 11.29 4.58
C SER A 85 10.04 12.71 4.04
N THR A 86 10.67 13.68 4.71
CA THR A 86 10.91 15.08 4.32
C THR A 86 9.66 15.92 3.99
N PRO A 87 9.53 17.14 4.54
CA PRO A 87 8.54 18.09 4.03
C PRO A 87 8.94 18.51 2.60
N ALA A 88 7.97 18.68 1.70
CA ALA A 88 8.23 19.46 0.49
C ALA A 88 8.64 20.89 0.91
N PRO A 89 9.67 21.49 0.31
CA PRO A 89 9.75 22.94 0.21
C PRO A 89 8.66 23.39 -0.76
N GLY A 90 7.61 24.02 -0.23
CA GLY A 90 6.45 24.52 -0.98
C GLY A 90 5.23 24.63 -0.10
#